data_AF-S8FWP7-F1
#
_entry.id   AF-S8FWP7-F1
#
_cell.length_a   1.000
_cell.length_b   1.000
_cell.length_c   1.000
_cell.angle_alpha   90.00
_cell.angle_beta   90.00
_cell.angle_gamma   90.00
#
_symmetry.space_group_name_H-M   'P 1'
#
loop_
_entity.id
_entity.type
_entity.pdbx_description
1 polymer ?
#
loop_
_entity_poly.entity_id
_entity_poly.type
_entity_poly.pdbx_seq_one_letter_code
_entity_poly.pdbx_strand_id
1 'polypeptide(L)' 'DLAIKDEGQFFLRYRIFNTLFQVAGPTPIPVLAECIGGSFRVYSTKNFPGLRASTELTKLVSQAGVRVTAREHERKRRK' A
#
# COMPACT_ATOMS: atom_id res chain seq x y z
N ASP A 1 5.39 -0.71 -5.54
CA ASP A 1 5.53 -1.46 -4.26
C ASP A 1 5.98 -0.55 -3.13
N LEU A 2 5.64 -0.95 -1.89
CA LEU A 2 5.95 -0.23 -0.66
C LEU A 2 6.61 -1.21 0.33
N ALA A 3 7.65 -0.76 1.04
CA ALA A 3 8.31 -1.52 2.09
C ALA A 3 8.73 -0.59 3.23
N ILE A 4 8.70 -1.11 4.46
CA ILE A 4 9.11 -0.41 5.68
C ILE A 4 10.21 -1.23 6.34
N LYS A 5 11.27 -0.57 6.77
CA LYS A 5 12.46 -1.23 7.37
C LYS A 5 12.29 -1.51 8.85
N ASP A 6 11.61 -0.62 9.56
CA ASP A 6 11.52 -0.66 11.01
C ASP A 6 10.21 -1.33 11.48
N GLU A 7 10.31 -2.09 12.56
CA GLU A 7 9.15 -2.69 13.21
C GLU A 7 8.32 -1.64 13.94
N GLY A 8 6.99 -1.82 13.96
CA GLY A 8 6.12 -0.86 14.62
C GLY A 8 4.68 -0.86 14.12
N GLN A 9 3.90 0.07 14.66
CA GLN A 9 2.56 0.40 14.17
C GLN A 9 2.63 1.67 13.33
N PHE A 10 2.08 1.60 12.13
CA PHE A 10 2.11 2.68 11.16
C PHE A 10 0.73 2.85 10.52
N PHE A 11 0.56 3.98 9.83
CA PHE A 11 -0.54 4.23 8.92
C PHE A 11 0.04 4.77 7.61
N LEU A 12 -0.62 4.49 6.49
CA LEU A 12 -0.27 5.10 5.22
C LEU A 12 -1.08 6.39 5.07
N ARG A 13 -0.41 7.45 4.63
CA ARG A 13 -1.06 8.70 4.25
C ARG A 13 -0.95 8.90 2.75
N TYR A 14 -2.09 8.94 2.09
CA TYR A 14 -2.20 9.09 0.65
C TYR A 14 -2.44 10.56 0.33
N ARG A 15 -1.72 11.08 -0.66
CA ARG A 15 -1.84 12.46 -1.15
C ARG A 15 -1.92 12.45 -2.66
N ILE A 16 -2.88 13.18 -3.19
CA ILE A 16 -3.10 13.30 -4.63
C ILE A 16 -2.58 14.66 -5.10
N PHE A 17 -1.84 14.62 -6.18
CA PHE A 17 -1.27 15.79 -6.85
C PHE A 17 -1.61 15.71 -8.33
N ASN A 18 -1.73 16.87 -8.98
CA ASN A 18 -1.77 16.95 -10.42
C ASN A 18 -0.47 17.60 -10.91
N THR A 19 0.39 16.81 -11.54
CA THR A 19 1.71 17.27 -12.01
C THR A 19 1.67 17.85 -13.42
N LEU A 20 0.54 17.77 -14.12
CA LEU A 20 0.39 18.27 -15.48
C LEU A 20 -0.04 19.74 -15.52
N PHE A 21 -0.78 20.18 -14.50
CA PHE A 21 -1.30 21.55 -14.42
C PHE A 21 -0.73 22.26 -13.19
N GLN A 22 0.22 23.16 -13.43
CA GLN A 22 0.77 24.00 -12.37
C GLN A 22 -0.15 25.18 -12.09
N VAL A 23 -0.32 25.50 -10.81
CA VAL A 23 -1.09 26.68 -10.37
C VAL A 23 -0.16 27.86 -10.14
N ALA A 24 -0.67 29.08 -10.34
CA ALA A 24 0.07 30.29 -9.98
C ALA A 24 0.24 30.39 -8.45
N GLY A 25 1.42 30.79 -7.99
CA GLY A 25 1.70 31.03 -6.58
C GLY A 25 2.95 30.30 -6.06
N PRO A 26 3.17 30.32 -4.73
CA PRO A 26 4.40 29.81 -4.12
C PRO A 26 4.51 28.28 -4.12
N THR A 27 3.39 27.57 -4.27
CA THR A 27 3.32 26.10 -4.34
C THR A 27 2.67 25.67 -5.66
N PRO A 28 3.46 25.50 -6.73
CA PRO A 28 2.93 25.26 -8.07
C PRO A 28 2.25 23.89 -8.25
N ILE A 29 2.55 22.91 -7.38
CA ILE A 29 1.90 21.58 -7.36
C ILE A 29 1.34 21.34 -5.94
N PRO A 30 0.15 21.88 -5.63
CA PRO A 30 -0.45 21.71 -4.31
C PRO A 30 -0.96 20.29 -4.11
N VAL A 31 -1.13 19.89 -2.84
CA VAL A 31 -1.91 18.70 -2.48
C VAL A 31 -3.37 18.99 -2.80
N LEU A 32 -3.98 18.18 -3.67
CA LEU A 32 -5.40 18.35 -4.06
C LEU A 32 -6.34 17.66 -3.06
N ALA A 33 -5.93 16.50 -2.55
CA ALA A 33 -6.66 15.75 -1.54
C ALA A 33 -5.68 14.89 -0.74
N GLU A 34 -6.05 14.58 0.50
CA GLU A 34 -5.33 13.62 1.33
C GLU A 34 -6.27 12.72 2.14
N CYS A 35 -5.83 11.50 2.42
CA CYS A 35 -6.52 10.58 3.32
C CYS A 35 -5.53 9.71 4.09
N ILE A 36 -5.99 9.15 5.22
CA ILE A 36 -5.21 8.27 6.08
C ILE A 36 -5.85 6.87 6.04
N GLY A 37 -5.03 5.87 5.76
CA GLY A 37 -5.42 4.47 5.78
C GLY A 37 -5.53 3.91 7.20
N GLY A 38 -6.06 2.70 7.33
CA GLY A 38 -6.08 1.98 8.60
C GLY A 38 -4.67 1.71 9.15
N SER A 39 -4.56 1.60 10.47
CA SER A 39 -3.32 1.20 11.14
C SER A 39 -2.92 -0.22 10.76
N PHE A 40 -1.64 -0.46 10.59
CA PHE A 40 -1.09 -1.79 10.36
C PHE A 40 0.24 -1.97 11.11
N ARG A 41 0.61 -3.23 11.32
CA ARG A 41 1.83 -3.59 12.04
C ARG A 41 2.88 -4.14 11.10
N VAL A 42 4.10 -3.64 11.23
CA VAL A 42 5.31 -4.22 10.66
C VAL A 42 5.95 -5.11 11.72
N TYR A 43 6.20 -6.37 11.34
CA TYR A 43 6.66 -7.42 12.25
C TYR A 43 8.12 -7.77 11.98
N SER A 44 8.82 -8.17 13.05
CA SER A 44 10.07 -8.93 12.91
C SER A 44 9.87 -10.20 12.08
N THR A 45 10.95 -10.72 11.51
CA THR A 45 10.94 -12.02 10.83
C THR A 45 10.43 -13.16 11.74
N LYS A 46 10.65 -13.07 13.06
CA LYS A 46 10.21 -14.10 14.01
C LYS A 46 8.71 -14.06 14.25
N ASN A 47 8.13 -12.87 14.33
CA ASN A 47 6.72 -12.63 14.69
C ASN A 47 5.81 -12.45 13.48
N PHE A 48 6.37 -12.47 12.26
CA PHE A 48 5.60 -12.28 11.04
C PHE A 48 4.58 -13.42 10.84
N PRO A 49 3.27 -13.10 10.75
CA PRO A 49 2.22 -14.12 10.66
C PRO A 49 2.16 -14.82 9.29
N GLY A 50 2.95 -14.38 8.31
CA GLY A 50 2.85 -14.83 6.93
C GLY A 50 2.01 -13.87 6.08
N LEU A 51 2.05 -14.09 4.77
CA LEU A 51 1.29 -13.30 3.80
C LEU A 51 -0.10 -13.92 3.62
N ARG A 52 -1.13 -13.10 3.77
CA ARG A 52 -2.52 -13.49 3.49
C ARG A 52 -2.72 -13.74 1.99
N ALA A 53 -3.76 -14.51 1.65
CA ALA A 53 -4.24 -14.62 0.29
C ALA A 53 -4.69 -13.24 -0.24
N SER A 54 -4.60 -13.05 -1.56
CA SER A 54 -5.09 -11.83 -2.19
C SER A 54 -6.58 -11.67 -1.96
N THR A 55 -7.01 -10.45 -1.64
CA THR A 55 -8.43 -10.11 -1.56
C THR A 55 -9.08 -10.19 -2.93
N GLU A 56 -10.40 -10.28 -2.97
CA GLU A 56 -11.17 -10.24 -4.22
C GLU A 56 -10.83 -9.01 -5.07
N LEU A 57 -10.76 -7.83 -4.43
CA LEU A 57 -10.36 -6.59 -5.10
C LEU A 57 -8.98 -6.70 -5.77
N THR A 58 -7.98 -7.26 -5.09
CA THR A 58 -6.64 -7.46 -5.69
C THR A 58 -6.69 -8.40 -6.89
N LYS A 59 -7.52 -9.45 -6.85
CA LYS A 59 -7.67 -10.40 -7.97
C LYS A 59 -8.30 -9.72 -9.19
N LEU A 60 -9.38 -8.96 -9.00
CA LEU A 60 -10.04 -8.22 -10.08
C LEU A 60 -9.11 -7.17 -10.71
N VAL A 61 -8.37 -6.42 -9.89
CA VAL A 61 -7.38 -5.44 -10.37
C VAL A 61 -6.26 -6.12 -11.17
N SER A 62 -5.81 -7.30 -10.74
CA SER A 62 -4.84 -8.11 -11.49
C SER A 62 -5.38 -8.55 -12.85
N GLN A 63 -6.64 -9.00 -12.90
CA GLN A 63 -7.30 -9.41 -14.14
C GLN A 63 -7.50 -8.25 -15.11
N ALA A 64 -7.67 -7.03 -14.59
CA ALA A 64 -7.74 -5.80 -15.37
C ALA A 64 -6.38 -5.34 -15.94
N GLY A 65 -5.31 -6.14 -15.79
CA GLY A 65 -3.99 -5.85 -16.37
C GLY A 65 -3.08 -4.98 -15.51
N VAL A 66 -3.51 -4.59 -14.31
CA VAL A 66 -2.64 -3.87 -13.37
C VAL A 66 -1.64 -4.87 -12.77
N ARG A 67 -0.35 -4.49 -12.79
CA ARG A 67 0.71 -5.31 -12.20
C ARG A 67 0.61 -5.30 -10.68
N VAL A 68 -0.04 -6.33 -10.13
CA VAL A 68 -0.11 -6.61 -8.70
C VAL A 68 0.31 -8.05 -8.43
N THR A 69 0.88 -8.32 -7.25
CA THR A 69 1.21 -9.69 -6.86
C THR A 69 -0.04 -10.42 -6.38
N ALA A 70 -0.72 -11.13 -7.29
CA ALA A 70 -1.85 -11.99 -6.96
C ALA A 70 -1.38 -13.33 -6.36
N ARG A 71 -2.03 -13.76 -5.29
CA ARG A 71 -1.78 -15.04 -4.60
C ARG A 71 -3.11 -15.69 -4.24
N GLU A 72 -3.34 -16.91 -4.71
CA GLU A 72 -4.59 -17.62 -4.45
C GLU A 72 -4.67 -18.22 -3.04
N HIS A 73 -3.54 -18.64 -2.47
CA HIS A 73 -3.49 -19.33 -1.17
C HIS A 73 -2.59 -18.64 -0.14
N GLU A 74 -2.99 -18.69 1.12
CA GLU A 74 -2.17 -18.25 2.27
C GLU A 74 -1.00 -19.21 2.46
N ARG A 75 0.23 -18.69 2.59
CA ARG A 75 1.40 -19.49 2.96
C ARG A 75 1.57 -19.45 4.47
N LYS A 76 1.08 -20.49 5.15
CA LYS A 76 1.40 -20.72 6.56
C LYS A 76 2.86 -21.17 6.69
N ARG A 77 3.56 -20.63 7.68
CA ARG A 77 4.92 -21.06 8.03
C ARG A 77 4.88 -22.57 8.36
N ARG A 78 5.69 -23.38 7.68
CA ARG A 78 5.93 -24.78 8.12
C ARG A 78 6.59 -24.71 9.50
N LYS A 79 6.05 -25.47 10.46
CA LYS A 79 6.57 -25.58 11.84
C LYS A 79 8.03 -26.01 11.82
#